data_AF-A0A6L7RXG8-F1
#
_entry.id   AF-A0A6L7RXG8-F1
#
_cell.length_a   1.000
_cell.length_b   1.000
_cell.length_c   1.000
_cell.angle_alpha   90.00
_cell.angle_beta   90.00
_cell.angle_gamma   90.00
#
_symmetry.space_group_name_H-M   'P 1'
#
loop_
_entity.id
_entity.type
_entity.pdbx_description
1 polymer ?
#
loop_
_entity_poly.entity_id
_entity_poly.type
_entity_poly.pdbx_seq_one_letter_code
_entity_poly.pdbx_strand_id
1 'polypeptide(L)'
;MFFGEELRHHGAVGLLIKHNFDADMIVSGSEEPVGPSMVITKSNRNEIHRLDDRTPLSVLEEIFLNADPLSQLRMKRTLVVGLESNGVLIDPDYVMRNIMDMDQETGAMMIGDLVEDGQALQFHVRDGELASRRLSQNIDNYAAHISERGKGVDAMLCFNSVARGYRMFEEDDHDAKLIAERFGSIPIAGFFSNGEIASRRGGFALNDEEEYTTRVMGYTDTLVMLRDLTDNPNRGIFGRGAASAATG
;
A
#
# COMPACT_ATOMS: atom_id res chain seq x y z
N MET A 1 9.48 -20.53 -10.70
CA MET A 1 8.47 -21.22 -9.87
C MET A 1 8.61 -22.72 -10.10
N PHE A 2 8.60 -23.54 -9.06
CA PHE A 2 8.57 -24.99 -9.23
C PHE A 2 7.12 -25.48 -9.27
N PHE A 3 6.80 -26.34 -10.24
CA PHE A 3 5.55 -27.09 -10.28
C PHE A 3 5.91 -28.58 -10.24
N GLY A 4 5.78 -29.19 -9.06
CA GLY A 4 6.46 -30.46 -8.79
C GLY A 4 7.98 -30.27 -8.83
N GLU A 5 8.68 -31.04 -9.66
CA GLU A 5 10.13 -30.95 -9.84
C GLU A 5 10.56 -30.02 -10.99
N GLU A 6 9.61 -29.50 -11.77
CA GLU A 6 9.93 -28.71 -12.96
C GLU A 6 10.01 -27.21 -12.66
N LEU A 7 11.10 -26.58 -13.13
CA LEU A 7 11.24 -25.12 -13.10
C LEU A 7 10.43 -24.48 -14.24
N ARG A 8 9.55 -23.54 -13.87
CA ARG A 8 8.77 -22.67 -14.78
C ARG A 8 9.19 -21.21 -14.62
N HIS A 9 9.31 -20.49 -15.74
CA HIS A 9 9.68 -19.07 -15.79
C HIS A 9 8.48 -18.10 -15.71
N HIS A 10 7.27 -18.61 -15.93
CA HIS A 10 6.01 -17.88 -15.81
C HIS A 10 4.98 -18.75 -15.09
N GLY A 11 4.16 -18.13 -14.23
CA GLY A 11 3.12 -18.83 -13.49
C GLY A 11 2.64 -18.00 -12.30
N ALA A 12 1.48 -18.37 -11.77
CA ALA A 12 0.91 -17.82 -10.55
C ALA A 12 0.48 -18.95 -9.63
N VAL A 13 0.54 -18.72 -8.32
CA VAL A 13 -0.06 -19.59 -7.31
C VAL A 13 -1.16 -18.80 -6.66
N GLY A 14 -2.35 -19.38 -6.57
CA GLY A 14 -3.50 -18.80 -5.90
C GLY A 14 -3.99 -19.71 -4.78
N LEU A 15 -4.46 -19.10 -3.70
CA LEU A 15 -5.18 -19.78 -2.63
C LEU A 15 -6.64 -19.33 -2.69
N LEU A 16 -7.55 -20.28 -2.83
CA LEU A 16 -8.99 -20.03 -2.69
C LEU A 16 -9.43 -20.53 -1.32
N ILE A 17 -9.84 -19.59 -0.46
CA ILE A 17 -10.49 -19.91 0.81
C ILE A 17 -12.00 -19.82 0.57
N LYS A 18 -12.74 -20.89 0.87
CA LYS A 18 -14.17 -20.99 0.56
C LYS A 18 -14.97 -21.56 1.73
N HIS A 19 -16.08 -20.90 2.07
CA HIS A 19 -17.00 -21.20 3.17
C HIS A 19 -16.36 -21.10 4.56
N ASN A 20 -17.17 -20.73 5.55
CA ASN A 20 -16.82 -20.69 6.97
C ASN A 20 -15.61 -19.83 7.35
N PHE A 21 -15.17 -18.93 6.48
CA PHE A 21 -14.14 -17.95 6.80
C PHE A 21 -14.58 -16.55 6.38
N ASP A 22 -14.19 -15.58 7.18
CA ASP A 22 -14.32 -14.15 6.91
C ASP A 22 -12.93 -13.51 6.98
N ALA A 23 -12.69 -12.49 6.16
CA ALA A 23 -11.37 -11.86 6.05
C ALA A 23 -11.50 -10.35 5.89
N ASP A 24 -10.75 -9.61 6.70
CA ASP A 24 -10.52 -8.18 6.48
C ASP A 24 -9.08 -7.96 6.07
N MET A 25 -8.80 -6.83 5.42
CA MET A 25 -7.46 -6.44 5.03
C MET A 25 -7.11 -5.07 5.61
N ILE A 26 -5.91 -4.93 6.17
CA ILE A 26 -5.27 -3.62 6.42
C ILE A 26 -4.16 -3.44 5.40
N VAL A 27 -4.12 -2.29 4.74
CA VAL A 27 -2.97 -1.86 3.94
C VAL A 27 -2.33 -0.64 4.60
N SER A 28 -1.02 -0.63 4.79
CA SER A 28 -0.28 0.47 5.43
C SER A 28 0.93 0.90 4.61
N GLY A 29 0.93 2.16 4.18
CA GLY A 29 2.02 2.77 3.38
C GLY A 29 3.04 3.53 4.21
N SER A 30 4.23 3.71 3.64
CA SER A 30 5.38 4.37 4.29
C SER A 30 5.68 5.76 3.73
N GLU A 31 4.88 6.24 2.78
CA GLU A 31 5.30 7.35 1.94
C GLU A 31 4.72 8.69 2.37
N GLU A 32 5.58 9.69 2.34
CA GLU A 32 5.30 11.08 2.67
C GLU A 32 5.52 11.94 1.42
N PRO A 33 4.56 12.77 1.00
CA PRO A 33 4.75 13.64 -0.16
C PRO A 33 5.83 14.69 0.11
N VAL A 34 6.66 14.95 -0.91
CA VAL A 34 7.63 16.05 -0.91
C VAL A 34 7.38 16.93 -2.14
N GLY A 35 7.09 18.20 -1.89
CA GLY A 35 6.73 19.15 -2.95
C GLY A 35 5.30 18.96 -3.50
N PRO A 36 4.93 19.74 -4.51
CA PRO A 36 3.58 19.77 -5.04
C PRO A 36 3.25 18.57 -5.93
N SER A 37 1.95 18.33 -6.10
CA SER A 37 1.40 17.52 -7.18
C SER A 37 1.52 18.30 -8.51
N MET A 38 2.00 17.65 -9.56
CA MET A 38 2.29 18.26 -10.87
C MET A 38 1.72 17.41 -12.01
N VAL A 39 1.58 17.98 -13.21
CA VAL A 39 1.09 17.26 -14.38
C VAL A 39 2.25 16.88 -15.29
N ILE A 40 2.26 15.63 -15.77
CA ILE A 40 3.15 15.20 -16.84
C ILE A 40 2.70 15.89 -18.14
N THR A 41 3.47 16.88 -18.61
CA THR A 41 3.12 17.61 -19.86
C THR A 41 3.84 17.07 -21.10
N LYS A 42 4.86 16.21 -20.91
CA LYS A 42 5.53 15.51 -22.00
C LYS A 42 6.23 14.24 -21.51
N SER A 43 5.93 13.12 -22.14
CA SER A 43 6.50 11.81 -21.83
C SER A 43 6.69 10.94 -23.08
N ASN A 44 7.45 9.87 -22.92
CA ASN A 44 7.60 8.80 -23.89
C ASN A 44 7.77 7.47 -23.16
N ARG A 45 6.78 6.58 -23.27
CA ARG A 45 6.74 5.30 -22.54
C ARG A 45 6.86 5.50 -21.02
N ASN A 46 8.01 5.23 -20.43
CA ASN A 46 8.28 5.35 -19.00
C ASN A 46 9.25 6.50 -18.68
N GLU A 47 9.54 7.34 -19.67
CA GLU A 47 10.42 8.50 -19.58
C GLU A 47 9.59 9.78 -19.55
N ILE A 48 9.80 10.59 -18.52
CA ILE A 48 9.13 11.87 -18.29
C ILE A 48 10.11 12.97 -18.69
N HIS A 49 9.74 13.77 -19.68
CA HIS A 49 10.56 14.90 -20.15
C HIS A 49 10.10 16.23 -19.55
N ARG A 50 8.81 16.37 -19.22
CA ARG A 50 8.26 17.59 -18.62
C ARG A 50 7.22 17.31 -17.52
N LEU A 51 7.34 18.05 -16.43
CA LEU A 51 6.38 18.23 -15.34
C LEU A 51 6.02 19.71 -15.26
N ASP A 52 4.74 20.07 -15.44
CA ASP A 52 4.27 21.47 -15.52
C ASP A 52 5.20 22.34 -16.40
N ASP A 53 5.56 21.82 -17.57
CA ASP A 53 6.46 22.43 -18.56
C ASP A 53 7.91 22.68 -18.10
N ARG A 54 8.35 22.06 -17.01
CA ARG A 54 9.73 22.06 -16.51
C ARG A 54 10.35 20.67 -16.57
N THR A 55 11.68 20.57 -16.57
CA THR A 55 12.33 19.24 -16.51
C THR A 55 12.18 18.64 -15.11
N PRO A 56 11.94 17.32 -14.97
CA PRO A 56 11.89 16.66 -13.67
C PRO A 56 13.10 16.95 -12.78
N LEU A 57 14.31 16.98 -13.34
CA LEU A 57 15.52 17.31 -12.58
C LEU A 57 15.44 18.71 -11.96
N SER A 58 15.06 19.73 -12.74
CA SER A 58 14.96 21.11 -12.23
C SER A 58 13.90 21.27 -11.13
N VAL A 59 12.81 20.52 -11.23
CA VAL A 59 11.75 20.48 -10.23
C VAL A 59 12.26 19.82 -8.95
N LEU A 60 12.90 18.67 -9.08
CA LEU A 60 13.43 17.92 -7.94
C LEU A 60 14.52 18.70 -7.20
N GLU A 61 15.40 19.41 -7.93
CA GLU A 61 16.40 20.31 -7.35
C GLU A 61 15.76 21.43 -6.53
N GLU A 62 14.70 22.06 -7.03
CA GLU A 62 13.98 23.10 -6.29
C GLU A 62 13.32 22.54 -5.03
N ILE A 63 12.64 21.39 -5.13
CA ILE A 63 12.04 20.71 -3.96
C ILE A 63 13.14 20.40 -2.94
N PHE A 64 14.28 19.89 -3.39
CA PHE A 64 15.40 19.53 -2.53
C PHE A 64 15.99 20.75 -1.82
N LEU A 65 16.23 21.85 -2.53
CA LEU A 65 16.81 23.07 -1.95
C LEU A 65 15.89 23.74 -0.93
N ASN A 66 14.57 23.61 -1.11
CA ASN A 66 13.58 24.18 -0.19
C ASN A 66 13.20 23.24 0.98
N ALA A 67 13.61 21.98 0.93
CA ALA A 67 13.34 21.00 1.97
C ALA A 67 14.23 21.22 3.22
N ASP A 68 13.71 20.86 4.39
CA ASP A 68 14.50 20.83 5.63
C ASP A 68 15.60 19.73 5.57
N PRO A 69 16.64 19.79 6.44
CA PRO A 69 17.76 18.86 6.39
C PRO A 69 17.37 17.37 6.50
N LEU A 70 16.33 17.03 7.27
CA LEU A 70 15.87 15.65 7.43
C LEU A 70 15.18 15.18 6.13
N SER A 71 14.31 16.00 5.56
CA SER A 71 13.68 15.73 4.26
C SER A 71 14.71 15.59 3.15
N GLN A 72 15.73 16.44 3.09
CA GLN A 72 16.84 16.30 2.14
C GLN A 72 17.57 14.96 2.29
N LEU A 73 17.85 14.53 3.52
CA LEU A 73 18.50 13.23 3.76
C LEU A 73 17.61 12.07 3.28
N ARG A 74 16.31 12.14 3.54
CA ARG A 74 15.31 11.14 3.09
C ARG A 74 15.21 11.11 1.56
N MET A 75 15.16 12.25 0.90
CA MET A 75 15.16 12.36 -0.57
C MET A 75 16.38 11.68 -1.20
N LYS A 76 17.58 11.78 -0.60
CA LYS A 76 18.78 11.11 -1.13
C LYS A 76 18.73 9.57 -1.07
N ARG A 77 17.88 8.99 -0.23
CA ARG A 77 17.90 7.55 0.08
C ARG A 77 16.63 6.81 -0.32
N THR A 78 15.50 7.51 -0.33
CA THR A 78 14.18 6.86 -0.33
C THR A 78 13.18 7.49 -1.28
N LEU A 79 13.65 8.39 -2.16
CA LEU A 79 12.79 9.06 -3.14
C LEU A 79 12.11 8.04 -4.06
N VAL A 80 10.81 8.23 -4.22
CA VAL A 80 9.93 7.51 -5.12
C VAL A 80 8.97 8.52 -5.75
N VAL A 81 8.24 8.11 -6.79
CA VAL A 81 7.18 8.94 -7.35
C VAL A 81 5.83 8.29 -7.10
N GLY A 82 4.85 9.09 -6.69
CA GLY A 82 3.45 8.73 -6.79
C GLY A 82 2.96 9.08 -8.19
N LEU A 83 2.46 8.08 -8.91
CA LEU A 83 1.82 8.26 -10.22
C LEU A 83 0.31 8.08 -10.06
N GLU A 84 -0.43 9.05 -10.58
CA GLU A 84 -1.89 9.06 -10.60
C GLU A 84 -2.45 7.89 -11.42
N SER A 85 -3.58 7.33 -11.01
CA SER A 85 -4.04 6.02 -11.49
C SER A 85 -5.56 5.86 -11.68
N ASN A 86 -6.35 6.92 -11.53
CA ASN A 86 -7.79 7.00 -11.74
C ASN A 86 -8.26 8.14 -12.67
N GLY A 87 -7.35 8.83 -13.37
CA GLY A 87 -7.63 10.04 -14.16
C GLY A 87 -8.05 11.26 -13.33
N VAL A 88 -7.82 11.27 -12.00
CA VAL A 88 -8.26 12.34 -11.10
C VAL A 88 -7.07 13.22 -10.74
N LEU A 89 -7.14 14.51 -11.09
CA LEU A 89 -6.06 15.48 -10.79
C LEU A 89 -6.18 16.14 -9.41
N ILE A 90 -7.38 16.14 -8.81
CA ILE A 90 -7.65 16.77 -7.51
C ILE A 90 -7.78 15.66 -6.47
N ASP A 91 -6.86 15.62 -5.52
CA ASP A 91 -6.69 14.50 -4.57
C ASP A 91 -6.43 13.14 -5.29
N PRO A 92 -5.40 13.09 -6.15
CA PRO A 92 -5.07 11.89 -6.94
C PRO A 92 -4.73 10.70 -6.04
N ASP A 93 -5.26 9.53 -6.42
CA ASP A 93 -4.84 8.28 -5.79
C ASP A 93 -3.52 7.80 -6.41
N TYR A 94 -2.44 8.07 -5.67
CA TYR A 94 -1.09 7.80 -6.11
C TYR A 94 -0.65 6.37 -5.87
N VAL A 95 -0.14 5.73 -6.93
CA VAL A 95 0.57 4.45 -6.82
C VAL A 95 2.07 4.71 -6.92
N MET A 96 2.82 4.18 -5.95
CA MET A 96 4.25 4.43 -5.84
C MET A 96 5.05 3.68 -6.90
N ARG A 97 6.04 4.35 -7.49
CA ARG A 97 6.98 3.80 -8.48
C ARG A 97 8.42 4.17 -8.17
N ASN A 98 9.33 3.25 -8.49
CA ASN A 98 10.76 3.51 -8.46
C ASN A 98 11.14 4.53 -9.55
N ILE A 99 12.03 5.44 -9.21
CA ILE A 99 12.82 6.18 -10.20
C ILE A 99 13.96 5.25 -10.64
N MET A 100 14.04 4.97 -11.93
CA MET A 100 15.00 4.06 -12.53
C MET A 100 16.26 4.80 -12.95
N ASP A 101 16.09 6.00 -13.52
CA ASP A 101 17.19 6.84 -13.98
C ASP A 101 16.80 8.32 -13.99
N MET A 102 17.80 9.19 -13.96
CA MET A 102 17.66 10.63 -14.11
C MET A 102 18.79 11.14 -15.02
N ASP A 103 18.43 11.52 -16.24
CA ASP A 103 19.37 12.02 -17.23
C ASP A 103 19.84 13.43 -16.85
N GLN A 104 21.15 13.57 -16.61
CA GLN A 104 21.77 14.83 -16.21
C GLN A 104 21.92 15.83 -17.35
N GLU A 105 21.95 15.37 -18.61
CA GLU A 105 22.08 16.24 -19.79
C GLU A 105 20.72 16.85 -20.17
N THR A 106 19.68 16.01 -20.23
CA THR A 106 18.35 16.46 -20.66
C THR A 106 17.43 16.86 -19.50
N GLY A 107 17.72 16.39 -18.29
CA GLY A 107 16.88 16.55 -17.11
C GLY A 107 15.66 15.62 -17.08
N ALA A 108 15.58 14.64 -17.98
CA ALA A 108 14.50 13.66 -18.05
C ALA A 108 14.59 12.61 -16.93
N MET A 109 13.44 12.09 -16.51
CA MET A 109 13.33 11.09 -15.45
C MET A 109 12.70 9.82 -15.99
N MET A 110 13.32 8.67 -15.75
CA MET A 110 12.74 7.37 -16.09
C MET A 110 12.19 6.69 -14.84
N ILE A 111 10.98 6.13 -14.93
CA ILE A 111 10.34 5.43 -13.81
C ILE A 111 10.02 3.98 -14.17
N GLY A 112 9.68 3.18 -13.15
CA GLY A 112 9.39 1.75 -13.27
C GLY A 112 8.00 1.40 -13.83
N ASP A 113 7.32 2.32 -14.51
CA ASP A 113 6.00 2.10 -15.12
C ASP A 113 5.79 2.99 -16.35
N LEU A 114 4.82 2.65 -17.18
CA LEU A 114 4.39 3.52 -18.28
C LEU A 114 3.69 4.76 -17.72
N VAL A 115 3.86 5.86 -18.45
CA VAL A 115 3.25 7.14 -18.15
C VAL A 115 2.58 7.70 -19.40
N GLU A 116 1.60 8.57 -19.17
CA GLU A 116 0.86 9.28 -20.19
C GLU A 116 0.85 10.77 -19.89
N ASP A 117 0.86 11.58 -20.95
CA ASP A 117 0.69 13.02 -20.82
C ASP A 117 -0.69 13.33 -20.23
N GLY A 118 -0.73 14.25 -19.27
CA GLY A 118 -1.93 14.62 -18.52
C GLY A 118 -2.10 13.90 -17.18
N GLN A 119 -1.30 12.87 -16.87
CA GLN A 119 -1.32 12.24 -15.55
C GLN A 119 -0.71 13.15 -14.48
N ALA A 120 -1.23 13.08 -13.25
CA ALA A 120 -0.58 13.72 -12.12
C ALA A 120 0.59 12.86 -11.57
N LEU A 121 1.61 13.56 -11.08
CA LEU A 121 2.78 12.98 -10.44
C LEU A 121 3.16 13.83 -9.22
N GLN A 122 3.54 13.16 -8.15
CA GLN A 122 4.13 13.81 -6.98
C GLN A 122 5.35 13.04 -6.51
N PHE A 123 6.38 13.74 -6.04
CA PHE A 123 7.51 13.10 -5.39
C PHE A 123 7.15 12.71 -3.95
N HIS A 124 7.61 11.54 -3.52
CA HIS A 124 7.42 11.06 -2.16
C HIS A 124 8.75 10.53 -1.61
N VAL A 125 8.89 10.55 -0.29
CA VAL A 125 9.97 9.87 0.43
C VAL A 125 9.38 8.79 1.32
N ARG A 126 10.19 7.80 1.69
CA ARG A 126 9.76 6.77 2.65
C ARG A 126 10.24 7.13 4.04
N ASP A 127 9.33 7.05 5.00
CA ASP A 127 9.58 7.37 6.40
C ASP A 127 9.13 6.21 7.30
N GLY A 128 10.10 5.63 8.03
CA GLY A 128 9.85 4.55 8.98
C GLY A 128 9.00 4.99 10.17
N GLU A 129 9.14 6.22 10.66
CA GLU A 129 8.33 6.72 11.78
C GLU A 129 6.87 6.90 11.33
N LEU A 130 6.66 7.45 10.14
CA LEU A 130 5.33 7.55 9.53
C LEU A 130 4.73 6.16 9.29
N ALA A 131 5.51 5.23 8.74
CA ALA A 131 5.10 3.86 8.49
C ALA A 131 4.67 3.13 9.77
N SER A 132 5.42 3.32 10.85
CA SER A 132 5.13 2.76 12.17
C SER A 132 3.84 3.34 12.75
N ARG A 133 3.72 4.68 12.76
CA ARG A 133 2.51 5.37 13.24
C ARG A 133 1.27 4.96 12.45
N ARG A 134 1.35 4.93 11.12
CA ARG A 134 0.22 4.52 10.26
C ARG A 134 -0.19 3.08 10.50
N LEU A 135 0.78 2.16 10.62
CA LEU A 135 0.48 0.76 10.91
C LEU A 135 -0.19 0.61 12.28
N SER A 136 0.37 1.22 13.33
CA SER A 136 -0.24 1.22 14.67
C SER A 136 -1.66 1.77 14.62
N GLN A 137 -1.87 2.95 14.03
CA GLN A 137 -3.20 3.57 13.95
C GLN A 137 -4.21 2.69 13.21
N ASN A 138 -3.81 2.07 12.10
CA ASN A 138 -4.69 1.18 11.34
C ASN A 138 -5.05 -0.07 12.15
N ILE A 139 -4.08 -0.68 12.84
CA ILE A 139 -4.30 -1.82 13.73
C ILE A 139 -5.22 -1.44 14.89
N ASP A 140 -4.97 -0.31 15.55
CA ASP A 140 -5.73 0.15 16.72
C ASP A 140 -7.19 0.46 16.32
N ASN A 141 -7.39 1.15 15.19
CA ASN A 141 -8.72 1.43 14.64
C ASN A 141 -9.47 0.14 14.28
N TYR A 142 -8.77 -0.82 13.69
CA TYR A 142 -9.33 -2.13 13.36
C TYR A 142 -9.73 -2.91 14.60
N ALA A 143 -8.82 -3.01 15.58
CA ALA A 143 -9.05 -3.73 16.84
C ALA A 143 -10.27 -3.16 17.59
N ALA A 144 -10.39 -1.83 17.66
CA ALA A 144 -11.55 -1.18 18.23
C ALA A 144 -12.84 -1.56 17.48
N HIS A 145 -12.82 -1.48 16.16
CA HIS A 145 -13.98 -1.79 15.31
C HIS A 145 -14.49 -3.23 15.47
N ILE A 146 -13.59 -4.21 15.49
CA ILE A 146 -14.00 -5.62 15.64
C ILE A 146 -14.44 -5.92 17.07
N SER A 147 -13.83 -5.29 18.07
CA SER A 147 -14.19 -5.46 19.49
C SER A 147 -15.61 -4.94 19.75
N GLU A 148 -15.99 -3.79 19.19
CA GLU A 148 -17.35 -3.24 19.28
C GLU A 148 -18.41 -4.20 18.70
N ARG A 149 -18.01 -5.04 17.75
CA ARG A 149 -18.87 -6.03 17.09
C ARG A 149 -18.78 -7.43 17.71
N GLY A 150 -18.04 -7.60 18.82
CA GLY A 150 -17.82 -8.89 19.46
C GLY A 150 -17.08 -9.90 18.56
N LYS A 151 -16.32 -9.40 17.58
CA LYS A 151 -15.50 -10.19 16.66
C LYS A 151 -14.06 -10.27 17.19
N GLY A 152 -13.34 -11.32 16.77
CA GLY A 152 -11.92 -11.51 17.04
C GLY A 152 -11.12 -11.74 15.75
N VAL A 153 -9.84 -12.05 15.90
CA VAL A 153 -8.96 -12.52 14.81
C VAL A 153 -8.45 -13.89 15.21
N ASP A 154 -8.65 -14.91 14.37
CA ASP A 154 -8.25 -16.29 14.66
C ASP A 154 -6.88 -16.63 14.03
N ALA A 155 -6.52 -15.98 12.92
CA ALA A 155 -5.21 -16.07 12.28
C ALA A 155 -4.92 -14.83 11.42
N MET A 156 -3.67 -14.63 11.02
CA MET A 156 -3.28 -13.52 10.14
C MET A 156 -2.32 -13.98 9.03
N LEU A 157 -2.49 -13.42 7.84
CA LEU A 157 -1.47 -13.43 6.80
C LEU A 157 -0.81 -12.04 6.72
N CYS A 158 0.52 -12.00 6.75
CA CYS A 158 1.30 -10.77 6.76
C CYS A 158 2.19 -10.71 5.51
N PHE A 159 1.98 -9.71 4.67
CA PHE A 159 2.73 -9.50 3.44
C PHE A 159 3.40 -8.13 3.46
N ASN A 160 4.64 -8.10 3.96
CA ASN A 160 5.40 -6.86 4.10
C ASN A 160 6.21 -6.60 2.83
N SER A 161 6.28 -5.34 2.41
CA SER A 161 7.25 -4.96 1.40
C SER A 161 8.69 -5.21 1.89
N VAL A 162 9.56 -5.74 1.03
CA VAL A 162 11.01 -5.87 1.28
C VAL A 162 11.70 -4.56 1.65
N ALA A 163 11.04 -3.42 1.41
CA ALA A 163 11.49 -2.10 1.82
C ALA A 163 11.31 -1.81 3.32
N ARG A 164 10.41 -2.52 4.02
CA ARG A 164 10.00 -2.27 5.42
C ARG A 164 10.80 -3.08 6.45
N GLY A 165 12.05 -3.41 6.15
CA GLY A 165 12.91 -4.16 7.08
C GLY A 165 13.66 -3.26 8.07
N TYR A 166 14.68 -3.83 8.72
CA TYR A 166 15.58 -3.13 9.65
C TYR A 166 16.11 -1.78 9.12
N ARG A 167 16.36 -1.65 7.81
CA ARG A 167 16.83 -0.39 7.22
C ARG A 167 15.83 0.77 7.29
N MET A 168 14.53 0.45 7.43
CA MET A 168 13.47 1.45 7.58
C MET A 168 13.21 1.77 9.05
N PHE A 169 13.21 0.75 9.91
CA PHE A 169 12.77 0.88 11.31
C PHE A 169 13.91 0.94 12.34
N GLU A 170 15.14 0.61 11.93
CA GLU A 170 16.30 0.40 12.82
C GLU A 170 16.02 -0.63 13.94
N GLU A 171 15.03 -1.50 13.70
CA GLU A 171 14.55 -2.52 14.62
C GLU A 171 14.19 -3.80 13.85
N ASP A 172 14.58 -4.95 14.42
CA ASP A 172 14.18 -6.26 13.91
C ASP A 172 12.72 -6.58 14.26
N ASP A 173 12.02 -7.24 13.34
CA ASP A 173 10.66 -7.73 13.53
C ASP A 173 9.63 -6.64 13.93
N HIS A 174 9.88 -5.38 13.58
CA HIS A 174 9.05 -4.22 13.99
C HIS A 174 7.54 -4.44 13.75
N ASP A 175 7.14 -4.72 12.50
CA ASP A 175 5.72 -4.89 12.16
C ASP A 175 5.11 -6.11 12.90
N ALA A 176 5.87 -7.20 13.05
CA ALA A 176 5.43 -8.39 13.79
C ALA A 176 5.25 -8.14 15.30
N LYS A 177 6.14 -7.36 15.92
CA LYS A 177 6.01 -6.93 17.32
C LYS A 177 4.76 -6.07 17.51
N LEU A 178 4.54 -5.10 16.63
CA LEU A 178 3.34 -4.26 16.68
C LEU A 178 2.06 -5.10 16.60
N ILE A 179 2.01 -6.10 15.73
CA ILE A 179 0.88 -7.03 15.62
C ILE A 179 0.69 -7.83 16.91
N ALA A 180 1.77 -8.44 17.43
CA ALA A 180 1.73 -9.26 18.63
C ALA A 180 1.26 -8.48 19.88
N GLU A 181 1.60 -7.19 19.98
CA GLU A 181 1.13 -6.31 21.05
C GLU A 181 -0.40 -6.13 21.10
N ARG A 182 -1.09 -6.16 19.95
CA ARG A 182 -2.55 -5.92 19.89
C ARG A 182 -3.37 -7.20 19.83
N PHE A 183 -2.89 -8.21 19.11
CA PHE A 183 -3.65 -9.45 18.88
C PHE A 183 -3.14 -10.64 19.70
N GLY A 184 -2.02 -10.49 20.42
CA GLY A 184 -1.41 -11.58 21.18
C GLY A 184 -0.85 -12.67 20.28
N SER A 185 -0.82 -13.90 20.79
CA SER A 185 -0.21 -15.07 20.12
C SER A 185 -1.17 -15.77 19.14
N ILE A 186 -1.69 -15.05 18.16
CA ILE A 186 -2.41 -15.67 17.04
C ILE A 186 -1.43 -16.31 16.05
N PRO A 187 -1.81 -17.38 15.34
CA PRO A 187 -1.02 -17.89 14.23
C PRO A 187 -0.84 -16.82 13.14
N ILE A 188 0.42 -16.53 12.80
CA ILE A 188 0.79 -15.61 11.72
C ILE A 188 1.62 -16.37 10.69
N ALA A 189 1.25 -16.27 9.43
CA ALA A 189 2.03 -16.73 8.30
C ALA A 189 2.22 -15.58 7.31
N GLY A 190 3.20 -15.69 6.40
CA GLY A 190 3.51 -14.56 5.53
C GLY A 190 4.83 -14.68 4.81
N PHE A 191 5.16 -13.63 4.07
CA PHE A 191 6.46 -13.47 3.43
C PHE A 191 6.69 -12.00 3.05
N PHE A 192 7.94 -11.66 2.76
CA PHE A 192 8.27 -10.35 2.19
C PHE A 192 8.10 -10.35 0.67
N SER A 193 7.42 -9.33 0.15
CA SER A 193 7.16 -9.12 -1.28
C SER A 193 7.79 -7.84 -1.81
N ASN A 194 8.03 -7.76 -3.12
CA ASN A 194 8.44 -6.52 -3.78
C ASN A 194 7.28 -5.96 -4.61
N GLY A 195 6.12 -5.86 -3.94
CA GLY A 195 4.88 -5.38 -4.51
C GLY A 195 3.72 -6.31 -4.18
N GLU A 196 2.55 -5.72 -4.02
CA GLU A 196 1.32 -6.39 -3.60
C GLU A 196 0.19 -6.03 -4.57
N ILE A 197 -0.72 -6.97 -4.84
CA ILE A 197 -1.95 -6.66 -5.57
C ILE A 197 -3.02 -6.39 -4.51
N ALA A 198 -3.47 -5.14 -4.40
CA ALA A 198 -4.42 -4.72 -3.38
C ALA A 198 -5.43 -3.68 -3.90
N SER A 199 -6.56 -3.56 -3.22
CA SER A 199 -7.71 -2.75 -3.62
C SER A 199 -7.72 -1.32 -3.05
N ARG A 200 -6.75 -0.94 -2.19
CA ARG A 200 -6.69 0.40 -1.58
C ARG A 200 -5.29 0.77 -1.06
N ARG A 201 -4.95 2.08 -1.11
CA ARG A 201 -3.88 2.68 -0.31
C ARG A 201 -4.39 3.09 1.08
N GLY A 202 -3.89 2.45 2.15
CA GLY A 202 -4.08 2.93 3.52
C GLY A 202 -5.48 2.73 4.11
N GLY A 203 -5.60 1.90 5.16
CA GLY A 203 -6.84 1.66 5.89
C GLY A 203 -7.30 0.20 5.80
N PHE A 204 -8.49 -0.10 6.33
CA PHE A 204 -9.09 -1.43 6.23
C PHE A 204 -10.43 -1.42 5.50
N ALA A 205 -10.65 -2.44 4.67
CA ALA A 205 -11.91 -2.60 3.93
C ALA A 205 -12.99 -3.11 4.88
N LEU A 206 -14.10 -2.37 4.99
CA LEU A 206 -15.23 -2.72 5.84
C LEU A 206 -16.51 -3.05 5.09
N ASN A 207 -16.63 -2.67 3.80
CA ASN A 207 -17.82 -2.90 2.98
C ASN A 207 -17.43 -3.17 1.52
N ASP A 208 -18.12 -4.11 0.86
CA ASP A 208 -17.99 -4.45 -0.57
C ASP A 208 -18.67 -3.44 -1.53
N GLU A 209 -19.20 -2.31 -1.04
CA GLU A 209 -20.05 -1.40 -1.83
C GLU A 209 -19.32 -0.28 -2.58
N GLU A 210 -18.01 -0.12 -2.39
CA GLU A 210 -17.21 0.77 -3.25
C GLU A 210 -16.51 -0.06 -4.33
N GLU A 211 -16.64 0.37 -5.59
CA GLU A 211 -15.97 -0.25 -6.73
C GLU A 211 -14.45 -0.01 -6.63
N TYR A 212 -13.73 -0.95 -6.02
CA TYR A 212 -12.31 -0.80 -5.80
C TYR A 212 -11.48 -1.21 -7.02
N THR A 213 -10.60 -0.31 -7.47
CA THR A 213 -9.62 -0.66 -8.51
C THR A 213 -8.46 -1.43 -7.88
N THR A 214 -8.31 -2.70 -8.27
CA THR A 214 -7.18 -3.54 -7.82
C THR A 214 -5.90 -3.12 -8.53
N ARG A 215 -4.81 -2.85 -7.79
CA ARG A 215 -3.55 -2.34 -8.35
C ARG A 215 -2.33 -3.03 -7.77
N VAL A 216 -1.22 -3.00 -8.53
CA VAL A 216 0.10 -3.35 -8.01
C VAL A 216 0.65 -2.18 -7.20
N MET A 217 0.63 -2.34 -5.90
CA MET A 217 1.16 -1.44 -4.90
C MET A 217 2.61 -1.80 -4.57
N GLY A 218 3.38 -0.83 -4.10
CA GLY A 218 4.74 -1.03 -3.61
C GLY A 218 4.96 -0.26 -2.32
N TYR A 219 5.95 -0.69 -1.54
CA TYR A 219 6.33 -0.11 -0.24
C TYR A 219 5.26 -0.14 0.85
N THR A 220 4.27 -1.00 0.66
CA THR A 220 3.17 -1.21 1.60
C THR A 220 3.36 -2.45 2.44
N ASP A 221 2.62 -2.51 3.54
CA ASP A 221 2.36 -3.73 4.30
C ASP A 221 0.90 -4.10 4.14
N THR A 222 0.62 -5.38 3.94
CA THR A 222 -0.73 -5.92 3.81
C THR A 222 -0.95 -7.00 4.86
N LEU A 223 -1.85 -6.73 5.80
CA LEU A 223 -2.31 -7.69 6.79
C LEU A 223 -3.69 -8.21 6.35
N VAL A 224 -3.85 -9.53 6.33
CA VAL A 224 -5.15 -10.19 6.12
C VAL A 224 -5.55 -10.89 7.40
N MET A 225 -6.59 -10.39 8.05
CA MET A 225 -7.10 -10.90 9.31
C MET A 225 -8.17 -11.94 9.02
N LEU A 226 -7.92 -13.19 9.41
CA LEU A 226 -8.80 -14.33 9.15
C LEU A 226 -9.63 -14.66 10.39
N ARG A 227 -10.89 -14.99 10.15
CA ARG A 227 -11.86 -15.44 11.16
C ARG A 227 -12.48 -16.76 10.75
N ASP A 228 -12.49 -17.72 11.67
CA ASP A 228 -13.21 -18.98 11.52
C ASP A 228 -14.67 -18.80 11.96
N LEU A 229 -15.59 -19.10 11.04
CA LEU A 229 -17.03 -19.02 11.22
C LEU A 229 -17.67 -20.39 11.50
N THR A 230 -16.89 -21.46 11.54
CA THR A 230 -17.39 -22.85 11.64
C THR A 230 -18.29 -23.06 12.86
N ASP A 231 -17.89 -22.53 14.02
CA ASP A 231 -18.64 -22.69 15.27
C ASP A 231 -19.63 -21.55 15.54
N ASN A 232 -19.52 -20.43 14.82
CA ASN A 232 -20.40 -19.28 15.00
C ASN A 232 -20.52 -18.45 13.70
N PRO A 233 -21.42 -18.82 12.79
CA PRO A 233 -21.61 -18.11 11.53
C PRO A 233 -22.03 -16.64 11.71
N ASN A 234 -22.61 -16.28 12.87
CA ASN A 234 -22.96 -14.90 13.20
C ASN A 234 -21.73 -14.02 13.52
N ARG A 235 -20.52 -14.60 13.67
CA ARG A 235 -19.26 -13.83 13.70
C ARG A 235 -18.91 -13.21 12.35
N GLY A 236 -19.42 -13.76 11.24
CA GLY A 236 -19.06 -13.33 9.88
C GLY A 236 -20.11 -12.47 9.19
N ILE A 237 -21.36 -12.49 9.65
CA ILE A 237 -22.47 -11.86 8.91
C ILE A 237 -22.64 -10.41 9.35
N PHE A 238 -22.31 -9.49 8.43
CA PHE A 238 -22.91 -8.15 8.42
C PHE A 238 -24.42 -8.33 8.34
N GLY A 239 -25.15 -7.75 9.30
CA GLY A 239 -26.60 -7.84 9.32
C GLY A 239 -27.18 -7.47 7.95
N ARG A 240 -27.78 -8.44 7.25
CA ARG A 240 -28.87 -8.12 6.34
C ARG A 240 -29.86 -7.32 7.18
N GLY A 241 -30.09 -6.07 6.78
CA GLY A 241 -31.13 -5.25 7.39
C GLY A 241 -32.38 -6.10 7.58
N ALA A 242 -32.93 -6.06 8.79
CA ALA A 242 -34.21 -6.66 9.10
C ALA A 242 -35.28 -6.06 8.18
N ALA A 243 -35.45 -6.66 7.01
CA ALA A 243 -36.57 -6.39 6.13
C ALA A 243 -37.79 -7.03 6.77
N SER A 244 -38.61 -6.19 7.41
CA SER A 244 -40.06 -6.31 7.49
C SER A 244 -40.60 -7.66 7.98
N ALA A 245 -40.82 -7.77 9.30
CA ALA A 245 -41.93 -8.54 9.83
C ALA A 245 -43.02 -7.56 10.32
N ALA A 246 -43.71 -6.93 9.37
CA ALA A 246 -45.05 -6.40 9.59
C ALA A 246 -46.01 -7.23 8.72
N THR A 247 -46.68 -8.20 9.32
CA THR A 247 -48.00 -8.72 8.92
C THR A 247 -48.44 -9.75 9.97
N GLY A 248 -49.53 -9.44 10.67
CA GLY A 248 -50.17 -10.32 11.66
C GLY A 248 -50.70 -9.52 12.84
#